data_AF-A0A3T0RZX8-F1
#
_entry.id   AF-A0A3T0RZX8-F1
#
_cell.length_a   1.000
_cell.length_b   1.000
_cell.length_c   1.000
_cell.angle_alpha   90.00
_cell.angle_beta   90.00
_cell.angle_gamma   90.00
#
_symmetry.space_group_name_H-M   'P 1'
#
loop_
_entity.id
_entity.type
_entity.pdbx_description
1 polymer ?
#
loop_
_entity_poly.entity_id
_entity_poly.type
_entity_poly.pdbx_seq_one_letter_code
_entity_poly.pdbx_strand_id
1 'polypeptide(L)'
;MSESDRASVTPIDTARRRRRGGGPGSDALDRILNAGIDLARAERAGDPLDEAELMALDCCDEIGGVRAIVASEAGDPYPRDPEAPTGPGDPRYDF
;
A
#
# COMPACT_ATOMS: atom_id res chain seq x y z
N MET A 1 -8.01 42.63 -14.54
CA MET A 1 -7.30 41.81 -13.54
C MET A 1 -8.19 40.61 -13.25
N SER A 2 -7.76 39.40 -13.59
CA SER A 2 -8.31 38.14 -13.08
C SER A 2 -7.19 37.11 -13.12
N GLU A 3 -6.41 37.05 -12.03
CA GLU A 3 -5.48 35.96 -11.76
C GLU A 3 -6.31 34.68 -11.60
N SER A 4 -6.17 33.75 -12.56
CA SER A 4 -6.60 32.37 -12.35
C SER A 4 -5.66 31.75 -11.33
N ASP A 5 -6.16 31.59 -10.12
CA ASP A 5 -5.57 30.82 -9.04
C ASP A 5 -5.48 29.35 -9.48
N ARG A 6 -4.38 29.01 -10.16
CA ARG A 6 -4.00 27.64 -10.48
C ARG A 6 -3.34 27.07 -9.23
N ALA A 7 -4.17 26.52 -8.33
CA ALA A 7 -3.70 25.56 -7.35
C ALA A 7 -2.97 24.44 -8.12
N SER A 8 -1.64 24.43 -8.03
CA SER A 8 -0.79 23.44 -8.67
C SER A 8 -1.00 22.12 -7.94
N VAL A 9 -1.96 21.33 -8.42
CA VAL A 9 -2.16 19.96 -7.96
C VAL A 9 -0.92 19.19 -8.38
N THR A 10 0.03 19.03 -7.46
CA THR A 10 1.17 18.13 -7.68
C THR A 10 0.60 16.74 -7.96
N PRO A 11 0.94 16.11 -9.09
CA PRO A 11 0.54 14.74 -9.36
C PRO A 11 0.89 13.85 -8.17
N ILE A 12 -0.01 12.95 -7.80
CA ILE A 12 0.17 11.99 -6.69
C ILE A 12 1.49 11.21 -6.84
N ASP A 13 1.93 11.00 -8.08
CA ASP A 13 3.20 10.38 -8.42
C ASP A 13 4.43 11.16 -7.93
N THR A 14 4.37 12.49 -7.87
CA THR A 14 5.45 13.34 -7.34
C THR A 14 5.55 13.20 -5.82
N ALA A 15 4.41 13.07 -5.12
CA ALA A 15 4.37 12.80 -3.69
C ALA A 15 4.85 11.36 -3.37
N ARG A 16 4.48 10.37 -4.19
CA ARG A 16 5.00 9.00 -4.11
C ARG A 16 6.52 8.94 -4.35
N ARG A 17 7.04 9.71 -5.32
CA ARG A 17 8.48 9.81 -5.57
C ARG A 17 9.26 10.37 -4.38
N ARG A 18 8.71 11.37 -3.66
CA ARG A 18 9.35 11.91 -2.46
C ARG A 18 9.45 10.88 -1.32
N ARG A 19 8.45 9.98 -1.19
CA ARG A 19 8.51 8.86 -0.22
C ARG A 19 9.48 7.75 -0.63
N ARG A 20 9.74 7.60 -1.93
CA ARG A 20 10.76 6.67 -2.47
C ARG A 20 12.17 7.27 -2.49
N GLY A 21 12.36 8.46 -1.92
CA GLY A 21 13.64 9.14 -1.78
C GLY A 21 14.47 8.52 -0.66
N GLY A 22 15.07 7.36 -0.91
CA GLY A 22 16.08 6.76 -0.05
C GLY A 22 17.32 7.65 0.03
N GLY A 23 17.34 8.56 1.00
CA GLY A 23 18.58 9.14 1.52
C GLY A 23 19.36 8.08 2.33
N PRO A 24 20.64 8.35 2.65
CA PRO A 24 21.47 7.46 3.48
C PRO A 24 20.92 7.40 4.91
N GLY A 25 19.90 6.56 5.10
CA GLY A 25 19.09 6.51 6.31
C GLY A 25 17.63 6.21 5.97
N SER A 26 17.35 5.09 5.28
CA SER A 26 15.98 4.55 5.24
C SER A 26 15.51 4.38 6.68
N ASP A 27 14.42 5.07 7.01
CA ASP A 27 13.86 5.13 8.36
C ASP A 27 13.69 3.70 8.90
N ALA A 28 14.01 3.47 10.18
CA ALA A 28 14.00 2.13 10.75
C ALA A 28 12.66 1.42 10.51
N LEU A 29 11.56 2.18 10.50
CA LEU A 29 10.23 1.70 10.17
C LEU A 29 10.12 1.20 8.73
N ASP A 30 10.69 1.88 7.74
CA ASP A 30 10.67 1.42 6.35
C ASP A 30 11.39 0.07 6.21
N ARG A 31 12.54 -0.10 6.88
CA ARG A 31 13.26 -1.38 6.87
C ARG A 31 12.45 -2.50 7.52
N ILE A 32 11.81 -2.21 8.64
CA ILE A 32 10.95 -3.17 9.35
C ILE A 32 9.77 -3.58 8.47
N LEU A 33 9.05 -2.61 7.87
CA LEU A 33 7.88 -2.92 7.05
C LEU A 33 8.27 -3.64 5.74
N ASN A 34 9.42 -3.33 5.15
CA ASN A 34 9.91 -4.10 4.01
C ASN A 34 10.25 -5.55 4.39
N ALA A 35 10.86 -5.78 5.56
CA ALA A 35 11.05 -7.15 6.06
C ALA A 35 9.71 -7.87 6.32
N GLY A 36 8.70 -7.15 6.81
CA GLY A 36 7.33 -7.67 6.93
C GLY A 36 6.71 -8.05 5.59
N ILE A 37 6.94 -7.27 4.53
CA ILE A 37 6.52 -7.62 3.16
C ILE A 37 7.20 -8.91 2.68
N ASP A 38 8.49 -9.08 2.97
CA ASP A 38 9.21 -10.29 2.59
C ASP A 38 8.68 -11.53 3.33
N LEU A 39 8.35 -11.42 4.62
CA LEU A 39 7.66 -12.48 5.37
C LEU A 39 6.27 -12.79 4.79
N ALA A 40 5.49 -11.77 4.43
CA ALA A 40 4.17 -11.94 3.80
C ALA A 40 4.26 -12.67 2.45
N ARG A 41 5.34 -12.43 1.69
CA ARG A 41 5.61 -13.17 0.43
C ARG A 41 5.93 -14.63 0.70
N ALA A 42 6.77 -14.91 1.70
CA ALA A 42 7.12 -16.27 2.12
C ALA A 42 5.87 -17.03 2.59
N GLU A 43 5.06 -16.43 3.46
CA GLU A 43 3.78 -16.99 3.92
C GLU A 43 2.86 -17.34 2.74
N ARG A 44 2.70 -16.42 1.77
CA ARG A 44 1.86 -16.66 0.59
C ARG A 44 2.43 -17.73 -0.34
N ALA A 45 3.75 -17.84 -0.44
CA ALA A 45 4.41 -18.91 -1.17
C ALA A 45 4.23 -20.29 -0.51
N GLY A 46 3.73 -20.33 0.73
CA GLY A 46 3.58 -21.54 1.53
C GLY A 46 4.88 -21.94 2.24
N ASP A 47 5.86 -21.04 2.32
CA ASP A 47 7.09 -21.28 3.06
C ASP A 47 6.77 -21.32 4.57
N PRO A 48 7.39 -22.24 5.33
CA PRO A 48 7.15 -22.32 6.77
C PRO A 48 7.77 -21.12 7.47
N LEU A 49 6.96 -20.42 8.26
CA LEU A 49 7.39 -19.38 9.18
C LEU A 49 7.37 -19.92 10.62
N ASP A 50 8.38 -19.56 11.40
CA ASP A 50 8.38 -19.85 12.82
C ASP A 50 7.41 -18.93 13.59
N GLU A 51 7.18 -19.24 14.87
CA GLU A 51 6.24 -18.48 15.71
C GLU A 51 6.64 -17.00 15.84
N ALA A 52 7.94 -16.69 15.92
CA ALA A 52 8.42 -15.31 16.03
C ALA A 52 8.24 -14.54 14.73
N GLU A 53 8.48 -15.19 13.59
CA GLU A 53 8.24 -14.64 12.26
C GLU A 53 6.75 -14.37 12.01
N LEU A 54 5.86 -15.28 12.43
CA LEU A 54 4.41 -15.07 12.36
C LEU A 54 3.96 -13.87 13.22
N MET A 55 4.43 -13.78 14.47
CA MET A 55 4.11 -12.64 15.34
C MET A 55 4.65 -11.31 14.77
N ALA A 56 5.86 -11.32 14.22
CA ALA A 56 6.45 -10.14 13.59
C ALA A 56 5.66 -9.73 12.34
N LEU A 57 5.23 -10.71 11.54
CA LEU A 57 4.39 -10.49 10.36
C LEU A 57 3.03 -9.91 10.75
N ASP A 58 2.37 -10.44 11.78
CA ASP A 58 1.09 -9.92 12.29
C ASP A 58 1.22 -8.46 12.74
N CYS A 59 2.27 -8.13 13.51
CA CYS A 59 2.55 -6.76 13.92
C CYS A 59 2.79 -5.82 12.71
N CYS A 60 3.54 -6.28 11.70
CA CYS A 60 3.75 -5.51 10.47
C CYS A 60 2.45 -5.34 9.67
N ASP A 61 1.58 -6.33 9.67
CA ASP A 61 0.28 -6.29 8.98
C ASP A 61 -0.69 -5.34 9.66
N GLU A 62 -0.71 -5.29 11.00
CA GLU A 62 -1.49 -4.31 11.76
C GLU A 62 -1.05 -2.86 11.46
N ILE A 63 0.25 -2.62 11.33
CA ILE A 63 0.79 -1.26 11.11
C ILE A 63 0.70 -0.85 9.63
N GLY A 64 0.98 -1.78 8.72
CA GLY A 64 1.24 -1.49 7.30
C GLY A 64 0.37 -2.24 6.30
N GLY A 65 -0.47 -3.17 6.74
CA GLY A 65 -1.27 -4.02 5.85
C GLY A 65 -0.43 -4.83 4.86
N VAL A 66 0.73 -5.34 5.29
CA VAL A 66 1.73 -5.96 4.41
C VAL A 66 1.18 -7.18 3.65
N ARG A 67 0.26 -7.96 4.24
CA ARG A 67 -0.40 -9.07 3.54
C ARG A 67 -1.32 -8.59 2.43
N ALA A 68 -2.06 -7.50 2.67
CA ALA A 68 -2.90 -6.88 1.65
C ALA A 68 -2.07 -6.29 0.50
N ILE A 69 -0.90 -5.72 0.79
CA ILE A 69 0.04 -5.25 -0.22
C ILE A 69 0.48 -6.42 -1.11
N VAL A 70 0.97 -7.52 -0.52
CA VAL A 70 1.40 -8.71 -1.26
C VAL A 70 0.26 -9.35 -2.04
N ALA A 71 -0.96 -9.39 -1.47
CA ALA A 71 -2.15 -9.84 -2.18
C ALA A 71 -2.41 -8.97 -3.43
N SER A 72 -2.35 -7.64 -3.31
CA SER A 72 -2.53 -6.74 -4.46
C SER A 72 -1.44 -6.90 -5.52
N GLU A 73 -0.19 -7.15 -5.13
CA GLU A 73 0.92 -7.44 -6.05
C GLU A 73 0.67 -8.72 -6.86
N ALA A 74 0.05 -9.72 -6.23
CA ALA A 74 -0.35 -10.97 -6.87
C ALA A 74 -1.62 -10.85 -7.73
N GLY A 75 -2.20 -9.66 -7.85
CA GLY A 75 -3.47 -9.44 -8.56
C GLY A 75 -4.68 -9.98 -7.82
N ASP A 76 -4.53 -10.31 -6.54
CA ASP A 76 -5.65 -10.65 -5.66
C ASP A 76 -6.48 -9.37 -5.47
N PRO A 77 -7.74 -9.35 -5.91
CA PRO A 77 -8.58 -8.22 -5.57
C PRO A 77 -8.66 -8.19 -4.05
N TYR A 78 -8.18 -7.11 -3.43
CA TYR A 78 -8.68 -6.69 -2.11
C TYR A 78 -10.18 -6.93 -2.11
N PRO A 79 -10.81 -7.51 -1.07
CA PRO A 79 -12.25 -7.72 -1.08
C PRO A 79 -12.91 -6.40 -1.42
N ARG A 80 -13.22 -6.24 -2.71
CA ARG A 80 -13.90 -5.08 -3.22
C ARG A 80 -15.27 -5.34 -2.68
N ASP A 81 -15.78 -4.37 -1.93
CA ASP A 81 -17.21 -4.25 -1.80
C ASP A 81 -17.79 -4.48 -3.21
N PRO A 82 -18.57 -5.55 -3.44
CA PRO A 82 -19.13 -5.82 -4.76
C PRO A 82 -20.02 -4.68 -5.24
N GLU A 83 -20.45 -3.80 -4.33
CA GLU A 83 -21.19 -2.58 -4.61
C GLU A 83 -20.29 -1.35 -4.85
N ALA A 84 -18.97 -1.46 -4.68
CA ALA A 84 -18.04 -0.38 -4.99
C ALA A 84 -18.11 -0.03 -6.49
N PRO A 85 -18.26 1.25 -6.83
CA PRO A 85 -18.25 1.70 -8.21
C PRO A 85 -17.01 1.25 -8.97
N THR A 86 -17.21 0.66 -10.14
CA THR A 86 -16.11 0.08 -10.93
C THR A 86 -15.40 1.09 -11.83
N GLY A 87 -15.94 2.30 -11.94
CA GLY A 87 -15.35 3.39 -12.72
C GLY A 87 -16.03 4.74 -12.52
N PRO A 88 -15.45 5.82 -13.07
CA PRO A 88 -15.92 7.20 -12.91
C PRO A 88 -17.24 7.52 -13.64
N GLY A 89 -17.84 6.54 -14.32
CA GLY A 89 -19.16 6.66 -14.98
C GLY A 89 -20.21 5.74 -14.36
N ASP A 90 -19.99 5.25 -13.15
CA ASP A 90 -20.97 4.41 -12.46
C ASP A 90 -22.20 5.27 -12.08
N PRO A 91 -23.43 4.89 -12.50
CA PRO A 91 -24.65 5.63 -12.19
C PRO A 91 -24.97 5.67 -10.68
N ARG A 92 -24.27 4.90 -9.84
CA ARG A 92 -24.35 5.02 -8.37
C ARG A 92 -23.67 6.29 -7.83
N TYR A 93 -22.96 7.05 -8.68
CA TYR A 93 -22.41 8.38 -8.38
C TYR A 93 -23.37 9.53 -8.72
N ASP A 94 -24.68 9.30 -8.82
CA ASP A 94 -25.63 10.41 -8.86
C ASP A 94 -25.76 11.03 -7.44
N PHE A 95 -24.94 12.05 -7.18
CA PHE A 95 -25.13 13.03 -6.10
C PHE A 95 -26.02 14.18 -6.58
#